data_AF-A0A965RV15-F1
#
_entry.id   AF-A0A965RV15-F1
#
_cell.length_a   1.000
_cell.length_b   1.000
_cell.length_c   1.000
_cell.angle_alpha   90.00
_cell.angle_beta   90.00
_cell.angle_gamma   90.00
#
_symmetry.space_group_name_H-M   'P 1'
#
loop_
_entity.id
_entity.type
_entity.pdbx_description
1 polymer ?
#
loop_
_entity_poly.entity_id
_entity_poly.type
_entity_poly.pdbx_seq_one_letter_code
_entity_poly.pdbx_strand_id
1 'polypeptide(L)'
;VYLGGVSETAFEFDKDTNIWAVTRLEDGDKTGFGSHVAFASKKDLGRWEFPARSDDNCYMSPKMFRFQNDIFLIGRKQLGKKPFRKAKLNSSITHQRLVNWIGFSLTPKTTALYKINKEKRCVEWIMNLPGAGDTAFPSIIRLDANRFLIANYSSPIHKRKRRSWLNGQLNETGIYLQILTFKPN
;
A
#
# COMPACT_ATOMS: atom_id res chain seq x y z
N VAL A 1 4.30 21.91 17.50
CA VAL A 1 4.42 20.43 17.51
C VAL A 1 3.47 19.90 16.44
N TYR A 2 3.98 19.22 15.42
CA TYR A 2 3.17 18.59 14.36
C TYR A 2 2.61 17.27 14.91
N LEU A 3 1.31 17.01 14.76
CA LEU A 3 0.65 15.83 15.31
C LEU A 3 -0.03 15.06 14.19
N GLY A 4 0.46 13.85 13.93
CA GLY A 4 0.02 12.98 12.85
C GLY A 4 0.63 13.31 11.50
N GLY A 5 0.04 12.80 10.42
CA GLY A 5 0.46 13.11 9.05
C GLY A 5 0.63 11.90 8.15
N VAL A 6 0.43 12.14 6.86
CA VAL A 6 0.71 11.17 5.80
C VAL A 6 2.23 11.15 5.57
N SER A 7 2.84 9.97 5.76
CA SER A 7 4.30 9.77 5.67
C SER A 7 4.75 9.28 4.29
N GLU A 8 3.89 8.59 3.56
CA GLU A 8 4.10 8.19 2.17
C GLU A 8 2.78 8.30 1.40
N THR A 9 2.87 8.54 0.09
CA THR A 9 1.70 8.55 -0.78
C THR A 9 2.06 8.05 -2.18
N ALA A 10 1.09 7.47 -2.86
CA ALA A 10 1.08 7.34 -4.31
C ALA A 10 -0.19 7.96 -4.84
N PHE A 11 -0.15 8.44 -6.07
CA PHE A 11 -1.33 8.94 -6.75
C PHE A 11 -1.35 8.51 -8.21
N GLU A 12 -2.53 8.57 -8.81
CA GLU A 12 -2.73 8.36 -10.24
C GLU A 12 -3.94 9.16 -10.72
N PHE A 13 -3.91 9.58 -11.98
CA PHE A 13 -5.04 10.23 -12.63
C PHE A 13 -6.05 9.19 -13.14
N ASP A 14 -7.33 9.43 -12.92
CA ASP A 14 -8.38 8.70 -13.62
C ASP A 14 -8.55 9.19 -15.07
N LYS A 15 -9.44 8.52 -15.82
CA LYS A 15 -9.73 8.87 -17.22
C LYS A 15 -10.30 10.29 -17.39
N ASP A 16 -10.92 10.82 -16.34
CA ASP A 16 -11.57 12.12 -16.34
C ASP A 16 -10.63 13.22 -15.82
N THR A 17 -9.36 12.87 -15.57
CA THR A 17 -8.27 13.70 -15.04
C THR A 17 -8.44 14.18 -13.61
N ASN A 18 -9.24 13.48 -12.80
CA ASN A 18 -9.18 13.64 -11.34
C ASN A 18 -8.01 12.86 -10.75
N ILE A 19 -7.53 13.24 -9.57
CA ILE A 19 -6.46 12.54 -8.88
C ILE A 19 -7.03 11.65 -7.78
N TRP A 20 -6.56 10.41 -7.74
CA TRP A 20 -6.78 9.47 -6.65
C TRP A 20 -5.44 9.17 -5.99
N ALA A 21 -5.41 9.14 -4.66
CA ALA A 21 -4.19 8.85 -3.91
C ALA A 21 -4.41 7.79 -2.83
N VAL A 22 -3.37 6.99 -2.57
CA VAL A 22 -3.30 6.08 -1.43
C VAL A 22 -2.22 6.57 -0.48
N THR A 23 -2.59 6.79 0.77
CA THR A 23 -1.68 7.35 1.78
C THR A 23 -1.22 6.31 2.79
N ARG A 24 -0.05 6.51 3.38
CA ARG A 24 0.44 5.81 4.58
C ARG A 24 0.29 6.71 5.81
N LEU A 25 -0.56 6.31 6.74
CA LEU A 25 -0.84 7.00 8.00
C LEU A 25 -0.38 6.14 9.19
N GLU A 26 0.93 6.09 9.39
CA GLU A 26 1.55 5.27 10.46
C GLU A 26 1.75 6.01 11.78
N ASP A 27 1.84 7.34 11.75
CA ASP A 27 1.87 8.19 12.94
C ASP A 27 0.47 8.39 13.55
N GLY A 28 -0.55 8.07 12.76
CA GLY A 28 -1.95 8.21 13.12
C GLY A 28 -2.40 9.67 13.19
N ASP A 29 -3.69 9.90 13.09
CA ASP A 29 -4.29 11.21 13.31
C ASP A 29 -5.75 11.04 13.80
N LYS A 30 -6.58 12.07 13.65
CA LYS A 30 -8.00 12.05 14.03
C LYS A 30 -8.83 10.99 13.29
N THR A 31 -8.40 10.52 12.11
CA THR A 31 -9.11 9.50 11.31
C THR A 31 -8.69 8.07 11.68
N GLY A 32 -7.54 7.89 12.36
CA GLY A 32 -7.04 6.60 12.82
C GLY A 32 -5.58 6.33 12.49
N PHE A 33 -5.27 5.08 12.13
CA PHE A 33 -3.98 4.59 11.64
C PHE A 33 -4.24 3.69 10.44
N GLY A 34 -3.27 3.59 9.52
CA GLY A 34 -3.32 2.70 8.36
C GLY A 34 -3.19 3.49 7.07
N SER A 35 -4.26 3.58 6.28
CA SER A 35 -4.23 4.23 4.97
C SER A 35 -5.53 4.95 4.62
N HIS A 36 -5.48 5.83 3.62
CA HIS A 36 -6.67 6.42 3.01
C HIS A 36 -6.66 6.19 1.52
N VAL A 37 -7.85 6.23 0.90
CA VAL A 37 -8.00 6.57 -0.52
C VAL A 37 -8.53 8.01 -0.58
N ALA A 38 -7.65 8.94 -0.91
CA ALA A 38 -7.97 10.36 -1.05
C ALA A 38 -8.29 10.72 -2.50
N PHE A 39 -9.02 11.80 -2.70
CA PHE A 39 -9.49 12.26 -4.01
C PHE A 39 -9.29 13.76 -4.17
N ALA A 40 -8.91 14.22 -5.35
CA ALA A 40 -8.92 15.63 -5.74
C ALA A 40 -9.56 15.77 -7.13
N SER A 41 -10.54 16.67 -7.25
CA SER A 41 -11.25 16.89 -8.52
C SER A 41 -10.38 17.63 -9.51
N LYS A 42 -10.48 17.29 -10.81
CA LYS A 42 -9.83 18.04 -11.89
C LYS A 42 -10.10 19.55 -11.91
N LYS A 43 -11.20 19.97 -11.28
CA LYS A 43 -11.59 21.38 -11.16
C LYS A 43 -10.73 22.14 -10.14
N ASP A 44 -10.11 21.44 -9.19
CA ASP A 44 -9.27 21.98 -8.14
C ASP A 44 -8.35 20.89 -7.57
N LEU A 45 -7.20 20.68 -8.20
CA LEU A 45 -6.24 19.64 -7.82
C LEU A 45 -5.53 19.91 -6.48
N GLY A 46 -5.64 21.12 -5.94
CA GLY A 46 -5.09 21.49 -4.64
C GLY A 46 -5.99 21.08 -3.47
N ARG A 47 -7.28 20.84 -3.73
CA ARG A 47 -8.27 20.52 -2.71
C ARG A 47 -8.51 19.01 -2.59
N TRP A 48 -7.94 18.43 -1.55
CA TRP A 48 -8.03 17.00 -1.27
C TRP A 48 -9.19 16.65 -0.33
N GLU A 49 -9.94 15.63 -0.71
CA GLU A 49 -10.96 15.00 0.09
C GLU A 49 -10.44 13.70 0.69
N PHE A 50 -10.51 13.60 2.01
CA PHE A 50 -10.15 12.39 2.76
C PHE A 50 -11.40 11.73 3.34
N PRO A 51 -11.45 10.39 3.42
CA PRO A 51 -12.48 9.69 4.19
C PRO A 51 -12.46 10.11 5.67
N ALA A 52 -13.61 10.06 6.33
CA ALA A 52 -13.72 10.39 7.76
C ALA A 52 -12.95 9.43 8.67
N ARG A 53 -12.68 8.21 8.20
CA ARG A 53 -11.94 7.16 8.92
C ARG A 53 -10.90 6.54 7.97
N SER A 54 -9.70 6.26 8.47
CA SER A 54 -8.69 5.49 7.74
C SER A 54 -9.08 4.02 7.58
N ASP A 55 -8.59 3.38 6.53
CA ASP A 55 -8.50 1.92 6.45
C ASP A 55 -7.57 1.44 7.57
N ASP A 56 -7.95 0.37 8.28
CA ASP A 56 -7.16 -0.19 9.35
C ASP A 56 -5.89 -0.91 8.82
N ASN A 57 -5.87 -1.26 7.53
CA ASN A 57 -4.69 -1.73 6.83
C ASN A 57 -3.77 -0.59 6.41
N CYS A 58 -2.46 -0.84 6.45
CA CYS A 58 -1.44 0.10 6.01
C CYS A 58 -0.78 -0.43 4.72
N TYR A 59 -1.00 0.27 3.61
CA TYR A 59 -0.39 -0.06 2.32
C TYR A 59 0.92 0.71 2.17
N MET A 60 2.03 0.07 2.54
CA MET A 60 3.34 0.73 2.54
C MET A 60 4.03 0.67 1.19
N SER A 61 4.88 1.67 0.94
CA SER A 61 5.59 1.85 -0.34
C SER A 61 4.64 1.78 -1.54
N PRO A 62 3.51 2.50 -1.51
CA PRO A 62 2.50 2.38 -2.54
C PRO A 62 3.04 2.87 -3.89
N LYS A 63 2.62 2.21 -4.98
CA LYS A 63 2.76 2.71 -6.34
C LYS A 63 1.48 2.44 -7.09
N MET A 64 0.89 3.50 -7.64
CA MET A 64 -0.36 3.41 -8.39
C MET A 64 -0.08 3.41 -9.89
N PHE A 65 -0.97 2.78 -10.64
CA PHE A 65 -0.98 2.81 -12.09
C PHE A 65 -2.40 2.60 -12.60
N ARG A 66 -2.72 3.20 -13.76
CA ARG A 66 -4.02 3.01 -14.42
C ARG A 66 -3.96 1.87 -15.44
N PHE A 67 -5.01 1.07 -15.51
CA PHE A 67 -5.28 0.16 -16.63
C PHE A 67 -6.73 0.34 -17.08
N GLN A 68 -6.92 0.74 -18.34
CA GLN A 68 -8.22 1.16 -18.87
C GLN A 68 -8.88 2.24 -17.97
N ASN A 69 -10.09 1.97 -17.47
CA ASN A 69 -10.87 2.86 -16.61
C ASN A 69 -10.59 2.68 -15.10
N ASP A 70 -9.79 1.67 -14.76
CA ASP A 70 -9.51 1.25 -13.39
C ASP A 70 -8.14 1.74 -12.94
N ILE A 71 -8.04 2.02 -11.64
CA ILE A 71 -6.79 2.35 -10.98
C ILE A 71 -6.39 1.17 -10.10
N PHE A 72 -5.13 0.80 -10.20
CA PHE A 72 -4.52 -0.27 -9.43
C PHE A 72 -3.42 0.28 -8.54
N LEU A 73 -3.12 -0.49 -7.49
CA LEU A 73 -2.08 -0.21 -6.52
C LEU A 73 -1.21 -1.46 -6.37
N ILE A 74 0.10 -1.27 -6.36
CA ILE A 74 1.05 -2.26 -5.85
C ILE A 74 1.63 -1.70 -4.56
N GLY A 75 1.65 -2.54 -3.51
CA GLY A 75 2.20 -2.13 -2.22
C GLY A 75 2.50 -3.31 -1.32
N ARG A 76 3.16 -3.02 -0.20
CA ARG A 76 3.43 -4.02 0.83
C ARG A 76 2.14 -4.46 1.48
N LYS A 77 1.94 -5.78 1.55
CA LYS A 77 0.84 -6.41 2.26
C LYS A 77 1.30 -7.08 3.54
N GLN A 78 0.57 -6.82 4.62
CA GLN A 78 0.62 -7.63 5.83
C GLN A 78 -0.16 -8.95 5.64
N LEU A 79 0.47 -10.08 5.96
CA LEU A 79 -0.14 -11.41 5.87
C LEU A 79 -0.70 -11.94 7.21
N GLY A 80 -0.62 -11.17 8.28
CA GLY A 80 -1.18 -11.54 9.58
C GLY A 80 -2.70 -11.42 9.62
N LYS A 81 -3.32 -12.09 10.59
CA LYS A 81 -4.77 -12.05 10.83
C LYS A 81 -5.27 -10.69 11.31
N LYS A 82 -4.40 -9.89 11.94
CA LYS A 82 -4.74 -8.56 12.47
C LYS A 82 -4.29 -7.47 11.49
N PRO A 83 -5.06 -6.38 11.33
CA PRO A 83 -4.66 -5.22 10.51
C PRO A 83 -3.49 -4.46 11.14
N PHE A 84 -3.01 -3.42 10.47
CA PHE A 84 -1.94 -2.56 11.01
C PHE A 84 -2.41 -1.85 12.29
N ARG A 85 -3.59 -1.23 12.23
CA ARG A 85 -4.27 -0.65 13.38
C ARG A 85 -4.83 -1.76 14.29
N LYS A 86 -3.98 -2.32 15.14
CA LYS A 86 -4.35 -3.38 16.09
C LYS A 86 -4.40 -2.92 17.55
N ALA A 87 -3.86 -1.74 17.86
CA ALA A 87 -3.82 -1.21 19.22
C ALA A 87 -5.21 -0.84 19.74
N LYS A 88 -5.37 -0.81 21.06
CA LYS A 88 -6.62 -0.41 21.71
C LYS A 88 -6.84 1.10 21.59
N LEU A 89 -8.06 1.50 21.24
CA LEU A 89 -8.43 2.90 20.99
C LEU A 89 -8.33 3.82 22.22
N ASN A 90 -8.42 3.25 23.43
CA ASN A 90 -8.37 3.99 24.69
C ASN A 90 -6.95 4.29 25.19
N SER A 91 -5.92 3.93 24.43
CA SER A 91 -4.52 4.21 24.78
C SER A 91 -4.02 5.48 24.07
N SER A 92 -2.95 6.10 24.60
CA SER A 92 -2.35 7.27 23.98
C SER A 92 -1.88 6.99 22.54
N ILE A 93 -1.89 8.00 21.67
CA ILE A 93 -1.51 7.83 20.25
C ILE A 93 -0.09 7.27 20.10
N THR A 94 0.85 7.68 20.96
CA THR A 94 2.22 7.17 21.00
C THR A 94 2.27 5.68 21.34
N HIS A 95 1.46 5.22 22.30
CA HIS A 95 1.37 3.80 22.64
C HIS A 95 0.72 3.00 21.51
N GLN A 96 -0.34 3.53 20.89
CA GLN A 96 -0.96 2.90 19.73
C GLN A 96 0.04 2.71 18.59
N ARG A 97 0.80 3.77 18.27
CA ARG A 97 1.87 3.74 17.26
C ARG A 97 2.89 2.65 17.56
N LEU A 98 3.40 2.58 18.79
CA LEU A 98 4.36 1.57 19.21
C LEU A 98 3.82 0.14 19.01
N VAL A 99 2.60 -0.13 19.50
CA VAL A 99 1.97 -1.45 19.42
C VAL A 99 1.73 -1.85 17.96
N ASN A 100 1.21 -0.93 17.14
CA ASN A 100 0.96 -1.15 15.72
C ASN A 100 2.26 -1.52 14.99
N TRP A 101 3.33 -0.74 15.20
CA TRP A 101 4.65 -1.00 14.61
C TRP A 101 5.26 -2.32 15.04
N ILE A 102 5.25 -2.66 16.34
CA ILE A 102 5.76 -3.97 16.80
C ILE A 102 5.01 -5.11 16.11
N GLY A 103 3.68 -5.02 16.01
CA GLY A 103 2.89 -6.04 15.31
C GLY A 103 3.22 -6.13 13.85
N PHE A 104 3.33 -4.98 13.19
CA PHE A 104 3.66 -4.92 11.79
C PHE A 104 5.05 -5.52 11.55
N SER A 105 6.08 -5.08 12.25
CA SER A 105 7.46 -5.52 12.03
C SER A 105 7.66 -7.03 12.19
N LEU A 106 6.91 -7.66 13.10
CA LEU A 106 7.01 -9.09 13.39
C LEU A 106 6.11 -9.97 12.52
N THR A 107 5.18 -9.39 11.77
CA THR A 107 4.24 -10.15 10.94
C THR A 107 4.82 -10.42 9.54
N PRO A 108 4.60 -11.60 8.93
CA PRO A 108 5.01 -11.85 7.57
C PRO A 108 4.47 -10.84 6.55
N LYS A 109 5.30 -10.56 5.54
CA LYS A 109 5.01 -9.58 4.49
C LYS A 109 5.14 -10.21 3.10
N THR A 110 4.41 -9.62 2.17
CA THR A 110 4.54 -9.85 0.72
C THR A 110 4.24 -8.55 -0.01
N THR A 111 4.38 -8.55 -1.34
CA THR A 111 3.85 -7.48 -2.19
C THR A 111 2.53 -7.95 -2.78
N ALA A 112 1.55 -7.06 -2.94
CA ALA A 112 0.27 -7.42 -3.53
C ALA A 112 -0.21 -6.39 -4.53
N LEU A 113 -1.04 -6.87 -5.45
CA LEU A 113 -1.83 -6.07 -6.38
C LEU A 113 -3.21 -5.83 -5.78
N TYR A 114 -3.64 -4.59 -5.88
CA TYR A 114 -4.94 -4.11 -5.42
C TYR A 114 -5.63 -3.29 -6.51
N LYS A 115 -6.94 -3.20 -6.45
CA LYS A 115 -7.77 -2.28 -7.23
C LYS A 115 -8.32 -1.19 -6.32
N ILE A 116 -8.39 0.04 -6.81
CA ILE A 116 -9.00 1.15 -6.08
C ILE A 116 -10.51 1.14 -6.34
N ASN A 117 -11.30 1.00 -5.27
CA ASN A 117 -12.73 1.20 -5.33
C ASN A 117 -13.03 2.69 -5.12
N LYS A 118 -13.35 3.38 -6.22
CA LYS A 118 -13.60 4.83 -6.24
C LYS A 118 -14.89 5.23 -5.51
N GLU A 119 -15.91 4.38 -5.54
CA GLU A 119 -17.20 4.65 -4.87
C GLU A 119 -17.06 4.54 -3.36
N LYS A 120 -16.46 3.44 -2.88
CA LYS A 120 -16.27 3.18 -1.44
C LYS A 120 -15.05 3.91 -0.85
N ARG A 121 -14.21 4.51 -1.70
CA ARG A 121 -12.91 5.10 -1.33
C ARG A 121 -12.06 4.14 -0.49
N CYS A 122 -11.87 2.93 -0.99
CA CYS A 122 -11.07 1.89 -0.34
C CYS A 122 -10.22 1.10 -1.33
N VAL A 123 -9.33 0.27 -0.79
CA VAL A 123 -8.42 -0.57 -1.57
C VAL A 123 -8.89 -2.02 -1.50
N GLU A 124 -9.16 -2.63 -2.66
CA GLU A 124 -9.62 -4.00 -2.79
C GLU A 124 -8.47 -4.91 -3.20
N TRP A 125 -8.22 -5.97 -2.43
CA TRP A 125 -7.17 -6.94 -2.73
C TRP A 125 -7.54 -7.81 -3.93
N ILE A 126 -6.59 -7.96 -4.87
CA ILE A 126 -6.74 -8.82 -6.05
C ILE A 126 -5.92 -10.09 -5.89
N MET A 127 -4.60 -9.95 -5.73
CA MET A 127 -3.69 -11.09 -5.57
C MET A 127 -2.38 -10.68 -4.91
N ASN A 128 -1.68 -11.66 -4.35
CA ASN A 128 -0.29 -11.47 -3.91
C ASN A 128 0.64 -11.65 -5.11
N LEU A 129 1.64 -10.79 -5.22
CA LEU A 129 2.74 -10.95 -6.16
C LEU A 129 3.83 -11.81 -5.52
N PRO A 130 4.63 -12.55 -6.31
CA PRO A 130 5.85 -13.18 -5.83
C PRO A 130 6.71 -12.23 -4.97
N GLY A 131 6.97 -12.64 -3.72
CA GLY A 131 7.81 -11.89 -2.77
C GLY A 131 7.52 -12.24 -1.31
N ALA A 132 8.51 -12.01 -0.44
CA ALA A 132 8.43 -12.27 1.00
C ALA A 132 9.36 -11.35 1.81
N GLY A 133 8.98 -11.07 3.06
CA GLY A 133 9.86 -10.40 4.02
C GLY A 133 10.00 -8.90 3.75
N ASP A 134 11.22 -8.44 3.51
CA ASP A 134 11.46 -7.06 3.14
C ASP A 134 11.14 -6.93 1.67
N THR A 135 10.04 -6.24 1.38
CA THR A 135 9.44 -6.22 0.06
C THR A 135 8.69 -4.90 -0.14
N ALA A 136 8.51 -4.52 -1.40
CA ALA A 136 7.79 -3.31 -1.84
C ALA A 136 8.59 -2.01 -1.73
N PHE A 137 9.12 -1.59 -2.87
CA PHE A 137 9.28 -0.21 -3.37
C PHE A 137 9.16 -0.37 -4.89
N PRO A 138 7.94 -0.67 -5.38
CA PRO A 138 7.75 -1.11 -6.75
C PRO A 138 7.93 0.06 -7.72
N SER A 139 8.70 -0.19 -8.78
CA SER A 139 8.69 0.61 -9.99
C SER A 139 7.90 -0.12 -11.07
N ILE A 140 7.10 0.62 -11.83
CA ILE A 140 6.17 0.07 -12.82
C ILE A 140 6.43 0.76 -14.15
N ILE A 141 6.67 -0.04 -15.19
CA ILE A 141 6.78 0.41 -16.58
C ILE A 141 5.71 -0.30 -17.38
N ARG A 142 4.90 0.47 -18.12
CA ARG A 142 3.97 -0.10 -19.09
C ARG A 142 4.76 -0.61 -20.30
N LEU A 143 4.62 -1.89 -20.62
CA LEU A 143 5.28 -2.51 -21.78
C LEU A 143 4.42 -2.36 -23.04
N ASP A 144 3.10 -2.53 -22.89
CA ASP A 144 2.12 -2.36 -23.97
C ASP A 144 0.71 -2.10 -23.39
N ALA A 145 -0.34 -2.32 -24.21
CA ALA A 145 -1.72 -2.12 -23.81
C ALA A 145 -2.10 -2.90 -22.55
N ASN A 146 -1.60 -4.13 -22.40
CA ASN A 146 -2.08 -5.11 -21.41
C ASN A 146 -1.00 -5.62 -20.45
N ARG A 147 0.29 -5.28 -20.70
CA ARG A 147 1.41 -5.76 -19.90
C ARG A 147 2.16 -4.63 -19.20
N PHE A 148 2.60 -4.92 -17.99
CA PHE A 148 3.41 -4.05 -17.16
C PHE A 148 4.61 -4.82 -16.60
N LEU A 149 5.79 -4.23 -16.70
CA LEU A 149 6.97 -4.68 -15.98
C LEU A 149 6.97 -4.05 -14.60
N ILE A 150 7.04 -4.89 -13.57
CA ILE A 150 7.15 -4.49 -12.18
C ILE A 150 8.54 -4.89 -11.70
N ALA A 151 9.36 -3.89 -11.38
CA ALA A 151 10.61 -4.09 -10.66
C ALA A 151 10.33 -3.88 -9.18
N ASN A 152 10.62 -4.88 -8.36
CA ASN A 152 10.39 -4.79 -6.93
C ASN A 152 11.45 -5.55 -6.16
N TYR A 153 11.86 -5.02 -5.02
CA TYR A 153 12.75 -5.75 -4.15
C TYR A 153 11.98 -6.74 -3.28
N SER A 154 12.64 -7.83 -2.92
CA SER A 154 12.13 -8.85 -2.01
C SER A 154 13.30 -9.56 -1.34
N SER A 155 13.08 -10.16 -0.17
CA SER A 155 13.96 -11.24 0.29
C SER A 155 13.96 -12.41 -0.73
N PRO A 156 15.01 -13.25 -0.75
CA PRO A 156 15.17 -14.35 -1.69
C PRO A 156 13.92 -15.22 -1.92
N ILE A 157 13.33 -15.13 -3.11
CA ILE A 157 12.04 -15.78 -3.44
C ILE A 157 12.08 -17.31 -3.43
N HIS A 158 13.26 -17.89 -3.68
CA HIS A 158 13.46 -19.34 -3.65
C HIS A 158 13.48 -19.90 -2.22
N LYS A 159 13.76 -19.04 -1.22
CA LYS A 159 13.69 -19.39 0.20
C LYS A 159 12.24 -19.16 0.67
N ARG A 160 11.32 -20.08 0.31
CA ARG A 160 9.83 -20.04 0.48
C ARG A 160 9.26 -19.78 1.90
N LYS A 161 10.07 -19.38 2.88
CA LYS A 161 9.61 -19.12 4.25
C LYS A 161 8.88 -17.78 4.32
N ARG A 162 7.74 -17.76 5.03
CA ARG A 162 7.03 -16.52 5.39
C ARG A 162 7.90 -15.69 6.33
N ARG A 163 8.66 -14.74 5.77
CA ARG A 163 9.54 -13.85 6.53
C ARG A 163 8.78 -12.64 7.06
N SER A 164 9.02 -12.30 8.33
CA SER A 164 8.59 -11.02 8.90
C SER A 164 9.31 -9.86 8.22
N TRP A 165 8.79 -8.64 8.41
CA TRP A 165 9.45 -7.45 7.86
C TRP A 165 10.84 -7.26 8.47
N LEU A 166 10.94 -7.37 9.81
CA LEU A 166 12.21 -7.23 10.52
C LEU A 166 13.25 -8.27 10.06
N ASN A 167 12.84 -9.53 9.89
CA ASN A 167 13.75 -10.56 9.37
C ASN A 167 14.19 -10.23 7.94
N GLY A 168 13.28 -9.74 7.09
CA GLY A 168 13.65 -9.32 5.74
C GLY A 168 14.68 -8.20 5.71
N GLN A 169 14.50 -7.17 6.53
CA GLN A 169 15.35 -5.96 6.56
C GLN A 169 16.79 -6.27 6.97
N LEU A 170 16.99 -7.27 7.84
CA LEU A 170 18.29 -7.64 8.37
C LEU A 170 19.01 -8.72 7.54
N ASN A 171 18.43 -9.14 6.41
CA ASN A 171 18.97 -10.21 5.59
C ASN A 171 19.08 -9.78 4.12
N GLU A 172 19.61 -10.67 3.29
CA GLU A 172 19.69 -10.48 1.86
C GLU A 172 18.34 -10.07 1.25
N THR A 173 18.41 -9.09 0.36
CA THR A 173 17.33 -8.60 -0.50
C THR A 173 17.85 -8.52 -1.92
N GLY A 174 17.00 -8.85 -2.89
CA GLY A 174 17.28 -8.72 -4.32
C GLY A 174 16.17 -7.98 -5.04
N ILE A 175 16.47 -7.44 -6.22
CA ILE A 175 15.48 -6.85 -7.12
C ILE A 175 14.97 -7.94 -8.07
N TYR A 176 13.66 -8.10 -8.12
CA TYR A 176 12.97 -9.06 -8.97
C TYR A 176 12.12 -8.33 -10.00
N LEU A 177 12.18 -8.81 -11.23
CA LEU A 177 11.37 -8.34 -12.33
C LEU A 177 10.19 -9.28 -12.55
N GLN A 178 8.99 -8.73 -12.65
CA GLN A 178 7.75 -9.48 -12.81
C GLN A 178 6.94 -8.85 -13.94
N ILE A 179 6.36 -9.68 -14.81
CA ILE A 179 5.43 -9.20 -15.84
C ILE A 179 4.01 -9.44 -15.33
N LEU A 180 3.27 -8.35 -15.15
CA LEU A 180 1.83 -8.40 -14.89
C LEU A 180 1.09 -8.27 -16.22
N THR A 181 0.28 -9.27 -16.55
CA THR A 181 -0.51 -9.31 -17.78
C THR A 181 -2.00 -9.27 -17.41
N PHE A 182 -2.71 -8.28 -17.92
CA PHE A 182 -4.16 -8.23 -17.92
C PHE A 182 -4.67 -9.00 -19.13
N LYS A 183 -5.49 -10.03 -18.90
CA LYS A 183 -6.12 -10.75 -20.01
C LYS A 183 -7.21 -9.85 -20.64
N PRO A 184 -7.29 -9.77 -21.98
CA PRO A 184 -8.49 -9.24 -22.63
C PRO A 184 -9.71 -10.03 -22.15
N ASN A 185 -10.83 -9.33 -21.97
CA ASN A 185 -12.13 -9.99 -21.80
C ASN A 185 -12.57 -10.60 -23.13
#